data_AF-A0A1S1RAV4-F1
#
_entry.id   AF-A0A1S1RAV4-F1
#
_cell.length_a   1.000
_cell.length_b   1.000
_cell.length_c   1.000
_cell.angle_alpha   90.00
_cell.angle_beta   90.00
_cell.angle_gamma   90.00
#
_symmetry.space_group_name_H-M   'P 1'
#
loop_
_entity.id
_entity.type
_entity.pdbx_description
1 polymer ?
#
loop_
_entity_poly.entity_id
_entity_poly.type
_entity_poly.pdbx_seq_one_letter_code
_entity_poly.pdbx_strand_id
1 'polypeptide(L)'
;MDDLPGLTFSQESDSKSEVRWGEPLDGGSKSGYDFEGYTTDALLDGTDFLLGRLTHHNQTIQLPTHWQFWVYLTVNVYFEDEEMEHDFTLRFRHEETPNQGAHPNDVVQLPKVHENDLVYVDDVEYRVTITGFLLGQGSRRRRVSTFDVPEGGSISAGIFARFERTSPPGS
;
A
#
# COMPACT_ATOMS: atom_id res chain seq x y z
N MET A 1 -2.59 -5.77 -24.33
CA MET A 1 -2.99 -5.80 -22.92
C MET A 1 -3.49 -4.40 -22.70
N ASP A 2 -4.80 -4.21 -22.66
CA ASP A 2 -5.35 -2.87 -22.58
C ASP A 2 -5.12 -2.37 -21.17
N ASP A 3 -4.24 -1.38 -21.04
CA ASP A 3 -3.94 -0.72 -19.78
C ASP A 3 -5.23 -0.15 -19.17
N LEU A 4 -5.27 -0.03 -17.83
CA LEU A 4 -6.39 0.63 -17.16
C LEU A 4 -6.61 2.02 -17.76
N PRO A 5 -7.86 2.38 -18.12
CA PRO A 5 -8.12 3.65 -18.75
C PRO A 5 -7.74 4.80 -17.81
N GLY A 6 -7.23 5.89 -18.36
CA GLY A 6 -6.83 7.06 -17.57
C GLY A 6 -5.67 6.81 -16.60
N LEU A 7 -4.91 5.72 -16.72
CA LEU A 7 -3.80 5.42 -15.81
C LEU A 7 -2.72 6.50 -15.85
N THR A 8 -2.42 7.09 -14.70
CA THR A 8 -1.32 8.05 -14.54
C THR A 8 -0.54 7.74 -13.27
N PHE A 9 0.77 7.91 -13.33
CA PHE A 9 1.68 7.82 -12.19
C PHE A 9 2.39 9.15 -12.01
N SER A 10 2.52 9.61 -10.77
CA SER A 10 3.36 10.75 -10.45
C SER A 10 4.13 10.49 -9.16
N GLN A 11 5.35 11.02 -9.09
CA GLN A 11 6.20 10.98 -7.91
C GLN A 11 6.53 12.43 -7.59
N GLU A 12 5.95 12.96 -6.52
CA GLU A 12 6.15 14.36 -6.10
C GLU A 12 7.48 14.53 -5.37
N SER A 13 7.92 13.48 -4.68
CA SER A 13 9.22 13.41 -3.98
C SER A 13 9.59 11.95 -3.73
N ASP A 14 10.78 11.70 -3.20
CA ASP A 14 11.24 10.35 -2.84
C ASP A 14 10.29 9.65 -1.85
N SER A 15 9.59 10.41 -1.02
CA SER A 15 8.64 9.90 -0.03
C SER A 15 7.17 10.00 -0.46
N LYS A 16 6.86 10.53 -1.65
CA LYS A 16 5.47 10.77 -2.08
C LYS A 16 5.23 10.33 -3.52
N SER A 17 4.30 9.40 -3.68
CA SER A 17 3.87 8.90 -4.98
C SER A 17 2.37 8.79 -5.05
N GLU A 18 1.83 8.93 -6.25
CA GLU A 18 0.42 8.69 -6.53
C GLU A 18 0.24 7.89 -7.82
N VAL A 19 -0.84 7.13 -7.84
CA VAL A 19 -1.39 6.50 -9.03
C VAL A 19 -2.87 6.85 -9.13
N ARG A 20 -3.33 7.13 -10.34
CA ARG A 20 -4.74 7.39 -10.66
C ARG A 20 -5.18 6.51 -11.80
N TRP A 21 -6.46 6.13 -11.81
CA TRP A 21 -7.06 5.33 -12.87
C TRP A 21 -8.53 5.70 -13.07
N GLY A 22 -9.10 5.19 -14.16
CA GLY A 22 -10.49 5.38 -14.52
C GLY A 22 -10.74 6.64 -15.35
N GLU A 23 -11.87 6.60 -16.07
CA GLU A 23 -12.46 7.78 -16.69
C GLU A 23 -13.56 8.29 -15.77
N PRO A 24 -13.48 9.53 -15.24
CA PRO A 24 -14.49 10.05 -14.32
C PRO A 24 -15.87 10.18 -14.99
N LEU A 25 -16.93 9.86 -14.24
CA LEU A 25 -18.29 10.21 -14.67
C LEU A 25 -18.60 11.68 -14.35
N ASP A 26 -19.41 12.31 -15.19
CA ASP A 26 -19.95 13.68 -15.00
C ASP A 26 -18.90 14.78 -14.73
N GLY A 27 -17.67 14.61 -15.23
CA GLY A 27 -16.58 15.58 -15.03
C GLY A 27 -15.96 15.54 -13.64
N GLY A 28 -16.12 14.42 -12.92
CA GLY A 28 -15.52 14.17 -11.61
C GLY A 28 -13.99 13.94 -11.64
N SER A 29 -13.49 13.32 -10.58
CA SER A 29 -12.08 12.96 -10.42
C SER A 29 -11.83 11.47 -10.64
N LYS A 30 -10.57 11.10 -10.84
CA LYS A 30 -10.14 9.70 -10.96
C LYS A 30 -10.02 9.02 -9.61
N SER A 31 -10.28 7.72 -9.56
CA SER A 31 -9.92 6.88 -8.42
C SER A 31 -8.40 6.73 -8.33
N GLY A 32 -7.87 6.37 -7.17
CA GLY A 32 -6.42 6.31 -7.01
C GLY A 32 -5.88 5.97 -5.64
N TYR A 33 -4.57 5.77 -5.58
CA TYR A 33 -3.82 5.69 -4.34
C TYR A 33 -2.80 6.82 -4.24
N ASP A 34 -2.63 7.35 -3.03
CA ASP A 34 -1.45 8.11 -2.63
C ASP A 34 -0.67 7.28 -1.63
N PHE A 35 0.65 7.34 -1.73
CA PHE A 35 1.54 6.83 -0.71
C PHE A 35 2.45 7.95 -0.21
N GLU A 36 2.56 8.07 1.11
CA GLU A 36 3.52 8.91 1.80
C GLU A 36 4.36 8.05 2.75
N GLY A 37 5.65 7.89 2.43
CA GLY A 37 6.62 7.20 3.26
C GLY A 37 6.94 7.99 4.53
N TYR A 38 7.22 7.28 5.62
CA TYR A 38 7.68 7.90 6.87
C TYR A 38 9.19 7.75 7.02
N THR A 39 9.84 8.78 7.55
CA THR A 39 11.16 8.62 8.16
C THR A 39 10.97 7.90 9.49
N THR A 40 11.40 6.64 9.55
CA THR A 40 11.29 5.79 10.73
C THR A 40 12.47 4.84 10.78
N ASP A 41 12.87 4.48 11.99
CA ASP A 41 13.81 3.38 12.18
C ASP A 41 13.14 2.06 11.76
N ALA A 42 13.83 1.30 10.93
CA ALA A 42 13.44 -0.06 10.60
C ALA A 42 13.79 -0.98 11.78
N LEU A 43 12.78 -1.47 12.50
CA LEU A 43 12.98 -2.30 13.68
C LEU A 43 13.23 -3.75 13.27
N LEU A 44 14.44 -4.24 13.56
CA LEU A 44 14.92 -5.59 13.22
C LEU A 44 14.64 -6.65 14.30
N ASP A 45 13.98 -6.26 15.38
CA ASP A 45 13.70 -7.12 16.55
C ASP A 45 12.35 -7.88 16.44
N GLY A 46 11.70 -7.83 15.27
CA GLY A 46 10.39 -8.43 15.05
C GLY A 46 9.23 -7.60 15.59
N THR A 47 9.45 -6.34 15.99
CA THR A 47 8.37 -5.42 16.34
C THR A 47 7.79 -4.70 15.12
N ASP A 48 6.52 -4.28 15.22
CA ASP A 48 5.89 -3.56 14.12
C ASP A 48 6.29 -2.07 14.13
N PHE A 49 6.58 -1.54 12.96
CA PHE A 49 6.82 -0.11 12.73
C PHE A 49 5.97 0.41 11.57
N LEU A 50 5.79 1.72 11.47
CA LEU A 50 4.96 2.34 10.43
C LEU A 50 5.81 2.71 9.21
N LEU A 51 5.63 2.01 8.09
CA LEU A 51 6.32 2.32 6.83
C LEU A 51 5.91 3.67 6.23
N GLY A 52 4.66 4.03 6.42
CA GLY A 52 4.07 5.16 5.75
C GLY A 52 2.56 5.13 5.81
N ARG A 53 1.94 5.93 4.96
CA ARG A 53 0.50 6.12 4.87
C ARG A 53 0.04 5.92 3.44
N LEU A 54 -0.93 5.03 3.27
CA LEU A 54 -1.68 4.86 2.03
C LEU A 54 -3.00 5.62 2.14
N THR A 55 -3.32 6.45 1.15
CA THR A 55 -4.65 7.02 0.97
C THR A 55 -5.30 6.41 -0.24
N HIS A 56 -6.50 5.87 -0.09
CA HIS A 56 -7.32 5.46 -1.21
C HIS A 56 -8.35 6.54 -1.49
N HIS A 57 -8.42 7.00 -2.73
CA HIS A 57 -9.44 7.89 -3.27
C HIS A 57 -10.39 7.05 -4.11
N ASN A 58 -11.59 6.80 -3.59
CA ASN A 58 -12.63 6.11 -4.32
C ASN A 58 -13.54 7.15 -4.97
N GLN A 59 -13.46 7.31 -6.29
CA GLN A 59 -14.23 8.28 -7.06
C GLN A 59 -15.15 7.56 -8.04
N THR A 60 -16.28 8.18 -8.36
CA THR A 60 -17.21 7.60 -9.32
C THR A 60 -16.65 7.69 -10.74
N ILE A 61 -16.11 6.55 -11.21
CA ILE A 61 -15.56 6.38 -12.56
C ILE A 61 -16.44 5.46 -13.42
N GLN A 62 -16.24 5.51 -14.73
CA GLN A 62 -16.79 4.50 -15.63
C GLN A 62 -16.13 3.14 -15.31
N LEU A 63 -16.95 2.15 -14.94
CA LEU A 63 -16.47 0.82 -14.58
C LEU A 63 -15.61 0.24 -15.72
N PRO A 64 -14.31 -0.02 -15.48
CA PRO A 64 -13.43 -0.56 -16.51
C PRO A 64 -13.76 -2.03 -16.78
N THR A 65 -13.41 -2.51 -17.98
CA THR A 65 -13.51 -3.94 -18.35
C THR A 65 -12.75 -4.82 -17.34
N HIS A 66 -11.61 -4.33 -16.84
CA HIS A 66 -10.81 -4.93 -15.78
C HIS A 66 -11.01 -4.16 -14.47
N TRP A 67 -12.06 -4.52 -13.73
CA TRP A 67 -12.39 -3.92 -12.43
C TRP A 67 -11.64 -4.58 -11.26
N GLN A 68 -10.94 -5.68 -11.51
CA GLN A 68 -9.99 -6.28 -10.56
C GLN A 68 -8.58 -6.22 -11.15
N PHE A 69 -7.65 -5.66 -10.40
CA PHE A 69 -6.26 -5.51 -10.84
C PHE A 69 -5.29 -5.45 -9.66
N TRP A 70 -4.00 -5.46 -9.99
CA TRP A 70 -2.92 -5.36 -9.01
C TRP A 70 -2.23 -4.00 -9.13
N VAL A 71 -1.96 -3.38 -7.99
CA VAL A 71 -1.12 -2.18 -7.89
C VAL A 71 0.15 -2.56 -7.14
N TYR A 72 1.29 -2.09 -7.64
CA TYR A 72 2.60 -2.38 -7.08
C TYR A 72 3.23 -1.08 -6.55
N LEU A 73 3.75 -1.13 -5.33
CA LEU A 73 4.48 -0.04 -4.68
C LEU A 73 5.85 -0.56 -4.28
N THR A 74 6.90 -0.04 -4.91
CA THR A 74 8.28 -0.26 -4.45
C THR A 74 8.55 0.68 -3.28
N VAL A 75 8.96 0.10 -2.16
CA VAL A 75 9.35 0.83 -0.94
C VAL A 75 10.85 0.71 -0.80
N ASN A 76 11.52 1.86 -0.79
CA ASN A 76 12.94 1.98 -0.45
C ASN A 76 13.05 2.23 1.06
N VAL A 77 13.88 1.45 1.74
CA VAL A 77 14.23 1.64 3.14
C VAL A 77 15.73 1.88 3.25
N TYR A 78 16.10 2.90 4.02
CA TYR A 78 17.48 3.25 4.31
C TYR A 78 17.84 2.80 5.73
N PHE A 79 18.98 2.13 5.86
CA PHE A 79 19.55 1.73 7.15
C PHE A 79 20.74 2.63 7.46
N GLU A 80 20.56 3.58 8.40
CA GLU A 80 21.57 4.59 8.74
C GLU A 80 22.89 3.97 9.23
N ASP A 81 22.81 2.87 10.00
CA ASP A 81 23.98 2.21 10.58
C ASP A 81 24.91 1.58 9.52
N GLU A 82 24.40 1.27 8.33
CA GLU A 82 25.13 0.59 7.25
C GLU A 82 25.28 1.46 5.98
N GLU A 83 24.70 2.66 5.97
CA GLU A 83 24.58 3.51 4.78
C GLU A 83 24.03 2.76 3.55
N MET A 84 23.09 1.83 3.77
CA MET A 84 22.57 0.93 2.72
C MET A 84 21.08 1.15 2.45
N GLU A 85 20.72 1.06 1.17
CA GLU A 85 19.34 1.09 0.71
C GLU A 85 18.87 -0.31 0.29
N HIS A 86 17.65 -0.67 0.69
CA HIS A 86 16.98 -1.87 0.23
C HIS A 86 15.59 -1.57 -0.28
N ASP A 87 15.23 -2.23 -1.38
CA ASP A 87 13.91 -2.16 -1.95
C ASP A 87 13.13 -3.45 -1.68
N PHE A 88 11.84 -3.31 -1.38
CA PHE A 88 10.87 -4.39 -1.49
C PHE A 88 9.59 -3.88 -2.12
N THR A 89 8.84 -4.76 -2.77
CA THR A 89 7.62 -4.39 -3.49
C THR A 89 6.38 -4.88 -2.74
N LEU A 90 5.46 -3.97 -2.48
CA LEU A 90 4.12 -4.27 -1.98
C LEU A 90 3.15 -4.42 -3.14
N ARG A 91 2.41 -5.53 -3.15
CA ARG A 91 1.38 -5.84 -4.14
C ARG A 91 -0.01 -5.75 -3.50
N PHE A 92 -0.80 -4.78 -3.96
CA PHE A 92 -2.18 -4.54 -3.54
C PHE A 92 -3.15 -5.16 -4.55
N ARG A 93 -4.08 -6.00 -4.09
CA ARG A 93 -5.24 -6.37 -4.91
C ARG A 93 -6.26 -5.24 -4.76
N HIS A 94 -6.68 -4.68 -5.88
CA HIS A 94 -7.75 -3.70 -5.89
C HIS A 94 -8.95 -4.25 -6.65
N GLU A 95 -10.14 -3.95 -6.13
CA GLU A 95 -11.43 -4.31 -6.73
C GLU A 95 -12.28 -3.03 -6.75
N GLU A 96 -12.45 -2.45 -7.94
CA GLU A 96 -13.36 -1.33 -8.20
C GLU A 96 -14.77 -1.90 -8.30
N THR A 97 -15.59 -1.70 -7.28
CA THR A 97 -16.89 -2.35 -7.18
C THR A 97 -17.90 -1.68 -8.12
N PRO A 98 -18.80 -2.45 -8.78
CA PRO A 98 -19.94 -1.83 -9.43
C PRO A 98 -20.76 -1.08 -8.37
N ASN A 99 -20.97 0.23 -8.57
CA ASN A 99 -21.71 1.15 -7.68
C ASN A 99 -23.21 0.84 -7.59
N GLN A 100 -23.56 -0.40 -7.31
CA GLN A 100 -24.92 -0.94 -7.27
C GLN A 100 -25.07 -1.84 -6.04
N GLY A 101 -26.26 -1.80 -5.41
CA GLY A 101 -26.59 -2.67 -4.28
C GLY A 101 -26.24 -2.09 -2.91
N ALA A 102 -26.18 -2.96 -1.90
CA ALA A 102 -26.09 -2.59 -0.48
C ALA A 102 -24.68 -2.17 -0.02
N HIS A 103 -23.64 -2.51 -0.79
CA HIS A 103 -22.24 -2.24 -0.47
C HIS A 103 -21.48 -1.74 -1.71
N PRO A 104 -21.66 -0.48 -2.11
CA PRO A 104 -20.98 0.11 -3.26
C PRO A 104 -19.57 0.59 -2.91
N ASN A 105 -18.96 0.09 -1.83
CA ASN A 105 -17.68 0.59 -1.37
C ASN A 105 -16.56 -0.27 -1.92
N ASP A 106 -15.49 0.37 -2.35
CA ASP A 106 -14.25 -0.31 -2.67
C ASP A 106 -13.52 -0.79 -1.42
N VAL A 107 -12.98 -2.00 -1.52
CA VAL A 107 -12.31 -2.69 -0.42
C VAL A 107 -10.81 -2.67 -0.65
N VAL A 108 -10.07 -2.07 0.29
CA VAL A 108 -8.61 -2.16 0.32
C VAL A 108 -8.22 -3.29 1.27
N GLN A 109 -7.48 -4.27 0.75
CA GLN A 109 -6.93 -5.39 1.51
C GLN A 109 -5.45 -5.18 1.80
N LEU A 110 -4.93 -5.83 2.84
CA LEU A 110 -3.49 -5.77 3.12
C LEU A 110 -2.69 -6.18 1.89
N PRO A 111 -1.68 -5.39 1.50
CA PRO A 111 -0.78 -5.80 0.45
C PRO A 111 0.01 -7.02 0.89
N LYS A 112 0.42 -7.80 -0.09
CA LYS A 112 1.42 -8.85 0.12
C LYS A 112 2.76 -8.31 -0.35
N VAL A 113 3.82 -8.65 0.38
CA VAL A 113 5.18 -8.50 -0.13
C VAL A 113 5.32 -9.38 -1.37
N HIS A 114 5.83 -8.81 -2.45
CA HIS A 114 6.03 -9.50 -3.71
C HIS A 114 7.14 -10.55 -3.57
N GLU A 115 7.11 -11.58 -4.43
CA GLU A 115 7.84 -12.83 -4.24
C GLU A 115 9.35 -12.64 -4.04
N ASN A 116 9.91 -13.34 -3.04
CA ASN A 116 11.34 -13.37 -2.68
C ASN A 116 11.97 -12.04 -2.23
N ASP A 117 11.18 -11.01 -1.92
CA ASP A 117 11.72 -9.80 -1.31
C ASP A 117 12.16 -10.10 0.13
N LEU A 118 13.46 -10.23 0.28
CA LEU A 118 14.18 -10.37 1.54
C LEU A 118 15.02 -9.12 1.70
N VAL A 119 15.07 -8.59 2.93
CA VAL A 119 15.95 -7.48 3.26
C VAL A 119 17.17 -8.05 3.95
N TYR A 120 18.36 -7.63 3.52
CA TYR A 120 19.62 -8.05 4.14
C TYR A 120 20.15 -6.89 4.97
N VAL A 121 20.57 -7.16 6.20
CA VAL A 121 21.17 -6.16 7.09
C VAL A 121 22.29 -6.87 7.82
N ASP A 122 23.54 -6.42 7.68
CA ASP A 122 24.74 -7.09 8.21
C ASP A 122 24.85 -8.58 7.82
N ASP A 123 24.60 -8.91 6.54
CA ASP A 123 24.50 -10.30 6.02
C ASP A 123 23.42 -11.17 6.70
N VAL A 124 22.57 -10.58 7.55
CA VAL A 124 21.42 -11.25 8.15
C VAL A 124 20.19 -11.03 7.30
N GLU A 125 19.53 -12.12 6.95
CA GLU A 125 18.32 -12.10 6.15
C GLU A 125 17.08 -11.84 7.03
N TYR A 126 16.26 -10.88 6.62
CA TYR A 126 15.00 -10.54 7.25
C TYR A 126 13.85 -10.72 6.27
N ARG A 127 12.81 -11.40 6.75
CA ARG A 127 11.51 -11.47 6.09
C ARG A 127 10.72 -10.21 6.40
N VAL A 128 10.27 -9.53 5.36
CA VAL A 128 9.32 -8.42 5.47
C VAL A 128 7.89 -8.98 5.51
N THR A 129 7.10 -8.52 6.48
CA THR A 129 5.66 -8.81 6.54
C THR A 129 4.88 -7.52 6.75
N ILE A 130 3.81 -7.31 5.97
CA ILE A 130 2.82 -6.26 6.25
C ILE A 130 1.77 -6.80 7.22
N THR A 131 1.74 -6.24 8.43
CA THR A 131 1.00 -6.84 9.56
C THR A 131 -0.33 -6.15 9.86
N GLY A 132 -0.62 -5.01 9.22
CA GLY A 132 -1.91 -4.35 9.37
C GLY A 132 -1.94 -2.92 8.84
N PHE A 133 -3.15 -2.40 8.76
CA PHE A 133 -3.43 -0.98 8.55
C PHE A 133 -3.77 -0.31 9.88
N LEU A 134 -3.24 0.89 10.11
CA LEU A 134 -3.61 1.75 11.24
C LEU A 134 -4.67 2.76 10.78
N LEU A 135 -5.91 2.58 11.23
CA LEU A 135 -7.00 3.53 11.00
C LEU A 135 -7.28 4.39 12.23
N GLY A 136 -7.84 5.58 12.00
CA GLY A 136 -8.30 6.48 13.04
C GLY A 136 -7.19 7.35 13.64
N GLN A 137 -7.55 8.16 14.63
CA GLN A 137 -6.64 9.12 15.26
C GLN A 137 -6.72 9.05 16.79
N GLY A 138 -5.62 9.42 17.45
CA GLY A 138 -5.51 9.43 18.92
C GLY A 138 -5.88 8.07 19.53
N SER A 139 -6.72 8.10 20.56
CA SER A 139 -7.20 6.91 21.29
C SER A 139 -8.16 6.02 20.51
N ARG A 140 -8.63 6.44 19.33
CA ARG A 140 -9.51 5.64 18.45
C ARG A 140 -8.75 4.88 17.36
N ARG A 141 -7.42 4.86 17.46
CA ARG A 141 -6.59 4.10 16.54
C ARG A 141 -6.90 2.62 16.65
N ARG A 142 -7.10 1.98 15.50
CA ARG A 142 -7.34 0.53 15.42
C ARG A 142 -6.48 -0.07 14.32
N ARG A 143 -5.96 -1.26 14.58
CA ARG A 143 -5.32 -2.08 13.56
C ARG A 143 -6.39 -2.92 12.86
N VAL A 144 -6.37 -2.93 11.53
CA VAL A 144 -7.29 -3.72 10.69
C VAL A 144 -6.54 -4.39 9.54
N SER A 145 -7.12 -5.42 8.94
CA SER A 145 -6.58 -6.09 7.76
C SER A 145 -7.25 -5.66 6.45
N THR A 146 -8.38 -4.97 6.54
CA THR A 146 -9.11 -4.42 5.40
C THR A 146 -9.81 -3.14 5.82
N PHE A 147 -10.14 -2.28 4.87
CA PHE A 147 -11.04 -1.15 5.08
C PHE A 147 -11.80 -0.78 3.81
N ASP A 148 -13.03 -0.32 3.99
CA ASP A 148 -13.93 0.08 2.92
C ASP A 148 -13.89 1.59 2.72
N VAL A 149 -13.80 2.04 1.47
CA VAL A 149 -13.83 3.46 1.12
C VAL A 149 -15.13 3.76 0.39
N PRO A 150 -16.00 4.64 0.93
CA PRO A 150 -17.23 5.03 0.26
C PRO A 150 -16.97 5.73 -1.07
N GLU A 151 -17.88 5.55 -2.02
CA GLU A 151 -17.92 6.31 -3.27
C GLU A 151 -17.82 7.82 -3.04
N GLY A 152 -16.99 8.48 -3.85
CA GLY A 152 -16.69 9.91 -3.76
C GLY A 152 -15.88 10.30 -2.52
N GLY A 153 -15.37 9.33 -1.76
CA GLY A 153 -14.66 9.51 -0.51
C GLY A 153 -13.19 9.11 -0.59
N SER A 154 -12.45 9.48 0.46
CA SER A 154 -11.06 9.05 0.63
C SER A 154 -10.81 8.60 2.06
N ILE A 155 -10.01 7.55 2.22
CA ILE A 155 -9.56 7.07 3.54
C ILE A 155 -8.06 6.87 3.52
N SER A 156 -7.40 7.39 4.55
CA SER A 156 -5.97 7.16 4.79
C SER A 156 -5.76 6.15 5.92
N ALA A 157 -4.81 5.25 5.70
CA ALA A 157 -4.38 4.27 6.68
C ALA A 157 -2.85 4.21 6.76
N GLY A 158 -2.30 4.14 7.97
CA GLY A 158 -0.89 3.81 8.15
C GLY A 158 -0.63 2.35 7.79
N ILE A 159 0.53 2.02 7.21
CA ILE A 159 0.94 0.63 6.92
C ILE A 159 1.92 0.17 7.98
N PHE A 160 1.60 -0.90 8.70
CA PHE A 160 2.54 -1.57 9.58
C PHE A 160 3.37 -2.60 8.81
N ALA A 161 4.68 -2.56 9.00
CA ALA A 161 5.57 -3.64 8.62
C ALA A 161 6.30 -4.20 9.82
N ARG A 162 6.83 -5.40 9.63
CA ARG A 162 7.67 -6.12 10.56
C ARG A 162 8.79 -6.80 9.82
N PHE A 163 10.00 -6.66 10.32
CA PHE A 163 11.17 -7.39 9.85
C PHE A 163 11.49 -8.49 10.86
N GLU A 164 11.43 -9.75 10.42
CA GLU A 164 11.74 -10.92 11.25
C GLU A 164 12.92 -11.65 10.64
N ARG A 165 13.97 -11.89 11.45
CA ARG A 165 15.11 -12.70 11.01
C ARG A 165 14.63 -14.04 10.46
N THR A 166 15.10 -14.43 9.29
CA THR A 166 14.89 -15.79 8.83
C THR A 166 15.86 -16.71 9.57
N SER A 167 15.37 -17.87 10.02
CA SER A 167 16.28 -18.89 10.54
C SER A 167 17.25 -19.28 9.42
N PRO A 168 18.52 -19.58 9.72
CA PRO A 168 19.43 -20.12 8.72
C PRO A 168 18.78 -21.33 8.03
N PRO A 169 18.92 -21.49 6.70
CA PRO A 169 18.41 -22.67 6.02
C PRO A 169 19.05 -23.94 6.62
N GLY A 170 18.27 -24.67 7.43
CA GLY A 170 18.65 -25.91 8.09
C GLY A 170 19.49 -25.72 9.36
N SER A 171 18.84 -25.78 10.51
CA SER A 171 19.46 -26.22 11.78
C SER A 171 18.86 -27.56 12.19
#